data_AF-A0ABC8EQI1-F1
#
_entry.id   AF-A0ABC8EQI1-F1
#
_cell.length_a   1.000
_cell.length_b   1.000
_cell.length_c   1.000
_cell.angle_alpha   90.00
_cell.angle_beta   90.00
_cell.angle_gamma   90.00
#
_symmetry.space_group_name_H-M   'P 1'
#
loop_
_entity.id
_entity.type
_entity.pdbx_description
1 polymer ?
#
loop_
_entity_poly.entity_id
_entity_poly.type
_entity_poly.pdbx_seq_one_letter_code
_entity_poly.pdbx_strand_id
1 'polypeptide(L)'
;MYAKKSDLSYKLCRWGLGAVFIYAGSIKLMEPQVFAVLIDAYGVLPVGLLMPVAIALPALEVIAGIGLIFDIKGSLSIIAGLLVTFIGILAYGVDMGLDIDCGCFGPEDPEAEAFHGLRGALYRDLVMLTGVIFMFSWRRYHDITPMKLSTLIKTVRKNRRTEDAYV
;
A
#
# COMPACT_ATOMS: atom_id res chain seq x y z
N MET A 1 -33.37 -4.99 -7.39
CA MET A 1 -32.78 -4.89 -6.02
C MET A 1 -31.30 -5.31 -5.93
N TYR A 2 -30.67 -5.79 -7.02
CA TYR A 2 -29.25 -6.24 -7.02
C TYR A 2 -28.19 -5.14 -7.15
N ALA A 3 -28.55 -3.93 -7.62
CA ALA A 3 -27.59 -2.86 -7.91
C ALA A 3 -26.99 -2.16 -6.67
N LYS A 4 -27.62 -2.26 -5.48
CA LYS A 4 -27.17 -1.52 -4.28
C LYS A 4 -26.10 -2.27 -3.47
N LYS A 5 -26.12 -3.60 -3.49
CA LYS A 5 -25.22 -4.45 -2.68
C LYS A 5 -23.80 -4.46 -3.25
N SER A 6 -23.70 -4.38 -4.57
CA SER A 6 -22.46 -4.41 -5.31
C SER A 6 -21.63 -3.13 -5.14
N ASP A 7 -22.28 -1.96 -5.09
CA ASP A 7 -21.63 -0.68 -4.77
C ASP A 7 -21.06 -0.65 -3.34
N LEU A 8 -21.73 -1.30 -2.38
CA LEU A 8 -21.25 -1.40 -1.02
C LEU A 8 -19.98 -2.25 -0.94
N SER A 9 -19.95 -3.40 -1.63
CA SER A 9 -18.77 -4.27 -1.67
C SER A 9 -17.54 -3.55 -2.22
N TYR A 10 -17.69 -2.81 -3.33
CA TYR A 10 -16.62 -2.00 -3.89
C TYR A 10 -16.13 -0.93 -2.90
N LYS A 11 -17.04 -0.20 -2.23
CA LYS A 11 -16.68 0.82 -1.24
C LYS A 11 -15.94 0.23 -0.04
N LEU A 12 -16.40 -0.90 0.47
CA LEU A 12 -15.76 -1.61 1.59
C LEU A 12 -14.37 -2.11 1.22
N CYS A 13 -14.20 -2.76 0.06
CA CYS A 13 -12.89 -3.19 -0.42
C CYS A 13 -11.94 -2.01 -0.57
N ARG A 14 -12.42 -0.89 -1.14
CA ARG A 14 -11.64 0.33 -1.33
C ARG A 14 -11.17 0.94 -0.02
N TRP A 15 -12.05 1.07 0.96
CA TRP A 15 -11.71 1.59 2.28
C TRP A 15 -10.80 0.66 3.07
N GLY A 16 -11.07 -0.65 3.03
CA GLY A 16 -10.25 -1.65 3.70
C GLY A 16 -8.83 -1.66 3.14
N LEU A 17 -8.68 -1.76 1.82
CA LEU A 17 -7.37 -1.78 1.18
C LEU A 17 -6.61 -0.46 1.40
N GLY A 18 -7.29 0.68 1.29
CA GLY A 18 -6.69 1.98 1.58
C GLY A 18 -6.22 2.11 3.03
N ALA A 19 -7.02 1.65 3.99
CA ALA A 19 -6.66 1.68 5.41
C ALA A 19 -5.46 0.80 5.74
N VAL A 20 -5.37 -0.41 5.15
CA VAL A 20 -4.23 -1.31 5.32
C VAL A 20 -2.93 -0.65 4.82
N PHE A 21 -2.96 -0.02 3.64
CA PHE A 21 -1.78 0.66 3.08
C PHE A 21 -1.36 1.88 3.90
N ILE A 22 -2.33 2.66 4.40
CA ILE A 22 -2.03 3.79 5.30
C ILE A 22 -1.39 3.29 6.58
N TYR A 23 -1.99 2.28 7.21
CA TYR A 23 -1.47 1.73 8.47
C TYR A 23 -0.07 1.16 8.29
N ALA A 24 0.12 0.27 7.31
CA ALA A 24 1.42 -0.36 7.04
C ALA A 24 2.50 0.67 6.69
N GLY A 25 2.20 1.63 5.80
CA GLY A 25 3.15 2.67 5.44
C GLY A 25 3.47 3.62 6.60
N SER A 26 2.50 3.91 7.47
CA SER A 26 2.74 4.76 8.64
C SER A 26 3.69 4.10 9.63
N ILE A 27 3.52 2.81 9.90
CA ILE A 27 4.44 2.05 10.77
C ILE A 27 5.86 2.06 10.21
N LYS A 28 6.03 1.84 8.89
CA LYS A 28 7.36 1.90 8.25
C LYS A 28 7.99 3.29 8.30
N LEU A 29 7.18 4.36 8.25
CA LEU A 29 7.66 5.74 8.36
C LEU A 29 8.05 6.15 9.78
N MET A 30 7.54 5.48 10.81
CA MET A 30 7.93 5.75 12.20
C MET A 30 9.37 5.29 12.46
N GLU A 31 9.79 4.20 11.83
CA GLU A 31 11.13 3.62 12.00
C GLU A 31 11.78 3.27 10.65
N PRO A 32 12.11 4.29 9.82
CA PRO A 32 12.64 4.08 8.48
C PRO A 32 14.03 3.41 8.50
N GLN A 33 14.79 3.54 9.59
CA GLN A 33 16.07 2.86 9.78
C GLN A 33 15.89 1.34 9.82
N VAL A 34 14.89 0.86 10.57
CA VAL A 34 14.57 -0.57 10.66
C VAL A 34 14.16 -1.06 9.27
N PHE A 35 13.26 -0.34 8.59
CA PHE A 35 12.85 -0.71 7.23
C PHE A 35 14.01 -0.68 6.22
N ALA A 36 14.98 0.21 6.36
CA ALA A 36 16.18 0.24 5.53
C ALA A 36 17.07 -1.00 5.72
N VAL A 37 17.24 -1.48 6.97
CA VAL A 37 17.94 -2.75 7.26
C VAL A 37 17.23 -3.91 6.58
N LEU A 38 15.89 -3.93 6.61
CA LEU A 38 15.12 -4.97 5.93
C LEU A 38 15.31 -4.95 4.42
N ILE A 39 15.36 -3.77 3.81
CA ILE A 39 15.65 -3.62 2.38
C ILE A 39 17.08 -4.11 2.06
N ASP A 40 18.05 -3.79 2.92
CA ASP A 40 19.46 -4.19 2.75
C ASP A 40 19.64 -5.71 2.83
N ALA A 41 18.89 -6.38 3.70
CA ALA A 41 18.90 -7.83 3.83
C ALA A 41 18.47 -8.57 2.55
N TYR A 42 17.68 -7.94 1.66
CA TYR A 42 17.40 -8.50 0.33
C TYR A 42 18.57 -8.31 -0.66
N GLY A 43 19.54 -7.45 -0.37
CA GLY A 43 20.70 -7.20 -1.24
C GLY A 43 20.38 -6.59 -2.61
N VAL A 44 19.16 -6.06 -2.78
CA VAL A 44 18.66 -5.59 -4.09
C VAL A 44 19.05 -4.15 -4.42
N LEU A 45 19.49 -3.37 -3.43
CA LEU A 45 19.79 -1.95 -3.58
C LEU A 45 21.17 -1.61 -3.00
N PRO A 46 21.87 -0.61 -3.57
CA PRO A 46 23.11 -0.11 -3.00
C PRO A 46 22.86 0.70 -1.72
N VAL A 47 23.82 0.68 -0.80
CA VAL A 47 23.74 1.31 0.54
C VAL A 47 23.27 2.77 0.51
N GLY A 48 23.72 3.55 -0.48
CA GLY A 48 23.33 4.96 -0.61
C GLY A 48 21.85 5.20 -0.97
N LEU A 49 21.15 4.19 -1.48
CA LEU A 49 19.72 4.26 -1.84
C LEU A 49 18.79 3.67 -0.78
N LEU A 50 19.31 2.99 0.24
CA LEU A 50 18.49 2.34 1.27
C LEU A 50 17.59 3.34 1.98
N MET A 51 18.16 4.42 2.54
CA MET A 51 17.40 5.42 3.29
C MET A 51 16.40 6.20 2.41
N PRO A 52 16.78 6.71 1.22
CA PRO A 52 15.81 7.33 0.31
C PRO A 52 14.64 6.42 -0.03
N VAL A 53 14.89 5.13 -0.31
CA VAL A 53 13.84 4.17 -0.68
C VAL A 53 13.00 3.79 0.54
N ALA A 54 13.61 3.62 1.71
CA ALA A 54 12.93 3.31 2.97
C ALA A 54 11.97 4.42 3.42
N ILE A 55 12.15 5.65 2.95
CA ILE A 55 11.23 6.76 3.19
C ILE A 55 10.22 6.91 2.03
N ALA A 56 10.72 6.89 0.79
CA ALA A 56 9.91 7.15 -0.39
C ALA A 56 8.84 6.08 -0.63
N LEU A 57 9.17 4.79 -0.45
CA LEU A 57 8.21 3.71 -0.65
C LEU A 57 7.05 3.79 0.36
N PRO A 58 7.29 3.87 1.69
CA PRO A 58 6.20 4.01 2.65
C PRO A 58 5.40 5.31 2.50
N ALA A 59 6.05 6.42 2.12
CA ALA A 59 5.33 7.65 1.81
C ALA A 59 4.37 7.46 0.63
N LEU A 60 4.79 6.74 -0.42
CA LEU A 60 3.92 6.39 -1.54
C LEU A 60 2.77 5.47 -1.12
N GLU A 61 3.00 4.50 -0.24
CA GLU A 61 1.94 3.65 0.33
C GLU A 61 0.86 4.47 1.02
N VAL A 62 1.26 5.40 1.91
CA VAL A 62 0.33 6.24 2.67
C VAL A 62 -0.44 7.18 1.73
N ILE A 63 0.26 7.87 0.81
CA ILE A 63 -0.37 8.79 -0.14
C ILE A 63 -1.35 8.04 -1.05
N ALA A 64 -0.97 6.87 -1.56
CA ALA A 64 -1.82 6.06 -2.42
C ALA A 64 -3.01 5.47 -1.65
N GLY A 65 -2.81 5.04 -0.40
CA GLY A 65 -3.86 4.56 0.50
C GLY A 65 -4.89 5.64 0.80
N ILE A 66 -4.46 6.86 1.16
CA ILE A 66 -5.34 8.03 1.33
C ILE A 66 -6.07 8.32 0.02
N GLY A 67 -5.34 8.36 -1.09
CA GLY A 67 -5.91 8.57 -2.41
C GLY A 67 -6.98 7.54 -2.76
N LEU A 68 -6.80 6.28 -2.35
CA LEU A 68 -7.77 5.21 -2.58
C LEU A 68 -9.02 5.41 -1.74
N ILE A 69 -8.90 5.83 -0.46
CA ILE A 69 -10.02 6.16 0.42
C ILE A 69 -10.87 7.32 -0.13
N PHE A 70 -10.26 8.23 -0.90
CA PHE A 70 -10.97 9.31 -1.60
C PHE A 70 -11.25 9.02 -3.09
N ASP A 71 -11.01 7.80 -3.57
CA ASP A 71 -11.25 7.38 -4.96
C ASP A 71 -10.54 8.28 -6.00
N ILE A 72 -9.35 8.79 -5.65
CA ILE A 72 -8.53 9.64 -6.51
C ILE A 72 -7.98 8.83 -7.66
N LYS A 73 -8.07 9.37 -8.88
CA LYS A 73 -7.55 8.73 -10.09
C LYS A 73 -6.05 8.42 -9.94
N GLY A 74 -5.66 7.18 -10.23
CA GLY A 74 -4.28 6.70 -10.15
C GLY A 74 -3.93 5.99 -8.83
N SER A 75 -4.65 6.25 -7.74
CA SER A 75 -4.38 5.62 -6.43
C SER A 75 -4.39 4.09 -6.46
N LEU A 76 -5.43 3.50 -7.08
CA LEU A 76 -5.55 2.04 -7.24
C LEU A 76 -4.41 1.45 -8.08
N SER A 77 -3.97 2.16 -9.13
CA SER A 77 -2.85 1.71 -9.97
C SER A 77 -1.52 1.77 -9.23
N ILE A 78 -1.31 2.79 -8.38
CA ILE A 78 -0.13 2.88 -7.54
C ILE A 78 -0.11 1.75 -6.52
N ILE A 79 -1.23 1.49 -5.82
CA ILE A 79 -1.35 0.37 -4.88
C ILE A 79 -1.10 -0.98 -5.58
N ALA A 80 -1.64 -1.17 -6.78
CA ALA A 80 -1.38 -2.37 -7.56
C ALA A 80 0.12 -2.55 -7.88
N GLY A 81 0.78 -1.48 -8.31
CA GLY A 81 2.22 -1.50 -8.57
C GLY A 81 3.04 -1.80 -7.31
N LEU A 82 2.69 -1.19 -6.17
CA LEU A 82 3.34 -1.46 -4.88
C LEU A 82 3.16 -2.91 -4.45
N LEU A 83 1.94 -3.47 -4.55
CA LEU A 83 1.69 -4.89 -4.26
C LEU A 83 2.51 -5.82 -5.13
N VAL A 84 2.55 -5.59 -6.44
CA VAL A 84 3.34 -6.43 -7.36
C VAL A 84 4.81 -6.38 -7.02
N THR A 85 5.34 -5.19 -6.70
CA THR A 85 6.72 -5.03 -6.24
C THR A 85 6.99 -5.78 -4.95
N PHE A 86 6.14 -5.67 -3.92
CA PHE A 86 6.33 -6.39 -2.66
C PHE A 86 6.21 -7.89 -2.81
N ILE A 87 5.23 -8.38 -3.59
CA ILE A 87 5.11 -9.80 -3.92
C ILE A 87 6.38 -10.31 -4.60
N GLY A 88 6.94 -9.55 -5.55
CA GLY A 88 8.18 -9.92 -6.23
C GLY A 88 9.38 -10.00 -5.28
N ILE A 89 9.54 -9.01 -4.41
CA ILE A 89 10.62 -8.96 -3.41
C ILE A 89 10.46 -10.08 -2.37
N LEU A 90 9.25 -10.30 -1.85
CA LEU A 90 8.96 -11.37 -0.90
C LEU A 90 9.18 -12.76 -1.52
N ALA A 91 8.71 -12.98 -2.75
CA ALA A 91 8.94 -14.24 -3.45
C ALA A 91 10.43 -14.51 -3.68
N TYR A 92 11.20 -13.46 -4.03
CA TYR A 92 12.65 -13.55 -4.13
C TYR A 92 13.31 -13.90 -2.78
N GLY A 93 12.87 -13.29 -1.68
CA GLY A 93 13.37 -13.62 -0.35
C GLY A 93 13.08 -15.06 0.08
N VAL A 94 11.90 -15.58 -0.27
CA VAL A 94 11.55 -17.00 -0.03
C VAL A 94 12.46 -17.94 -0.83
N ASP A 95 12.78 -17.60 -2.08
CA ASP A 95 13.68 -18.39 -2.93
C ASP A 95 15.12 -18.40 -2.40
N MET A 96 15.58 -17.29 -1.83
CA MET A 96 16.86 -17.19 -1.13
C MET A 96 16.88 -17.85 0.25
N GLY A 97 15.73 -18.26 0.78
CA GLY A 97 15.63 -18.88 2.10
C GLY A 97 15.71 -17.90 3.27
N LEU A 98 15.41 -16.62 3.08
CA LEU A 98 15.45 -15.58 4.13
C LEU A 98 14.34 -15.71 5.20
N ASP A 99 13.56 -16.78 5.20
CA ASP A 99 12.48 -17.01 6.16
C ASP A 99 13.05 -17.54 7.49
N ILE A 100 12.65 -16.96 8.64
CA ILE A 100 13.13 -17.44 9.96
C ILE A 100 12.64 -18.85 10.25
N ASP A 101 11.53 -19.26 9.65
CA ASP A 101 11.05 -20.64 9.72
C ASP A 101 12.11 -21.65 9.17
N CYS A 102 13.07 -21.18 8.36
CA CYS A 102 14.21 -21.95 7.87
C CYS A 102 15.47 -21.87 8.76
N GLY A 103 15.47 -21.05 9.82
CA GLY A 103 16.54 -20.93 10.81
C GLY A 103 17.71 -20.00 10.43
N CYS A 104 17.53 -19.11 9.44
CA CYS A 104 18.60 -18.25 8.93
C CYS A 104 18.99 -17.07 9.83
N PHE A 105 18.10 -16.63 10.73
CA PHE A 105 18.31 -15.46 11.60
C PHE A 105 18.09 -15.83 13.07
N GLY A 106 18.86 -15.22 13.99
CA GLY A 106 18.75 -15.48 15.42
C GLY A 106 17.52 -14.79 16.03
N PRO A 107 16.94 -15.32 17.14
CA PRO A 107 15.75 -14.74 17.77
C PRO A 107 15.95 -13.34 18.36
N GLU A 108 17.19 -12.83 18.40
CA GLU A 108 17.53 -11.48 18.89
C GLU A 108 17.84 -10.49 17.75
N ASP A 109 17.83 -10.93 16.49
CA ASP A 109 18.10 -10.07 15.35
C ASP A 109 16.84 -9.27 14.96
N PRO A 110 16.95 -7.94 14.71
CA PRO A 110 15.83 -7.13 14.20
C PRO A 110 15.26 -7.66 12.88
N GLU A 111 16.08 -8.38 12.12
CA GLU A 111 15.72 -9.08 10.89
C GLU A 111 14.76 -10.26 11.18
N ALA A 112 14.91 -10.93 12.32
CA ALA A 112 14.05 -12.03 12.71
C ALA A 112 12.61 -11.59 13.04
N GLU A 113 12.43 -10.44 13.69
CA GLU A 113 11.09 -9.87 13.93
C GLU A 113 10.38 -9.52 12.61
N ALA A 114 11.14 -9.12 11.60
CA ALA A 114 10.61 -8.60 10.35
C ALA A 114 10.36 -9.64 9.25
N PHE A 115 11.18 -10.69 9.18
CA PHE A 115 11.00 -11.79 8.23
C PHE A 115 10.07 -12.88 8.77
N HIS A 116 9.55 -12.74 10.00
CA HIS A 116 8.71 -13.76 10.63
C HIS A 116 7.46 -14.00 9.78
N GLY A 117 7.34 -15.20 9.21
CA GLY A 117 6.23 -15.56 8.35
C GLY A 117 6.29 -14.86 6.99
N LEU A 118 7.44 -14.89 6.32
CA LEU A 118 7.61 -14.32 4.98
C LEU A 118 6.58 -14.86 3.98
N ARG A 119 6.28 -16.16 4.07
CA ARG A 119 5.20 -16.82 3.32
C ARG A 119 3.81 -16.28 3.69
N GLY A 120 3.59 -15.95 4.96
CA GLY A 120 2.36 -15.32 5.44
C GLY A 120 2.18 -13.91 4.88
N ALA A 121 3.25 -13.12 4.83
CA ALA A 121 3.26 -11.81 4.18
C ALA A 121 2.95 -11.93 2.67
N LEU A 122 3.59 -12.88 1.99
CA LEU A 122 3.34 -13.15 0.57
C LEU A 122 1.87 -13.56 0.31
N TYR A 123 1.32 -14.46 1.13
CA TYR A 123 -0.08 -14.87 1.03
C TYR A 123 -1.04 -13.69 1.23
N ARG A 124 -0.79 -12.86 2.24
CA ARG A 124 -1.59 -11.66 2.51
C ARG A 124 -1.57 -10.70 1.33
N ASP A 125 -0.40 -10.46 0.72
CA ASP A 125 -0.26 -9.56 -0.42
C ASP A 125 -0.95 -10.14 -1.68
N LEU A 126 -0.89 -11.46 -1.89
CA LEU A 126 -1.66 -12.14 -2.94
C LEU A 126 -3.18 -12.00 -2.73
N VAL A 127 -3.67 -12.15 -1.50
CA VAL A 127 -5.08 -11.92 -1.17
C VAL A 127 -5.46 -10.46 -1.48
N MET A 128 -4.66 -9.48 -1.08
CA MET A 128 -4.90 -8.08 -1.42
C MET A 128 -4.88 -7.83 -2.94
N LEU A 129 -3.99 -8.50 -3.68
CA LEU A 129 -3.92 -8.42 -5.13
C LEU A 129 -5.22 -8.91 -5.80
N THR A 130 -5.83 -9.99 -5.30
CA THR A 130 -7.14 -10.43 -5.80
C THR A 130 -8.23 -9.37 -5.58
N GLY A 131 -8.18 -8.66 -4.44
CA GLY A 131 -9.06 -7.52 -4.16
C GLY A 131 -8.86 -6.36 -5.15
N VAL A 132 -7.61 -6.07 -5.51
CA VAL A 132 -7.28 -5.07 -6.54
C VAL A 132 -7.81 -5.47 -7.92
N ILE A 133 -7.62 -6.73 -8.32
CA ILE A 133 -8.13 -7.26 -9.60
C ILE A 133 -9.65 -7.17 -9.65
N PHE A 134 -10.33 -7.52 -8.55
CA PHE A 134 -11.77 -7.37 -8.41
C PHE A 134 -12.19 -5.91 -8.61
N MET A 135 -11.52 -4.95 -7.97
CA MET A 135 -11.83 -3.53 -8.10
C MET A 135 -11.57 -2.97 -9.51
N PHE A 136 -10.48 -3.40 -10.18
CA PHE A 136 -10.23 -3.02 -11.57
C PHE A 136 -11.29 -3.56 -12.52
N SER A 137 -11.65 -4.84 -12.37
CA SER A 137 -12.72 -5.48 -13.13
C SER A 137 -14.03 -4.73 -12.91
N TRP A 138 -14.36 -4.43 -11.65
CA TRP A 138 -15.57 -3.69 -11.27
C TRP A 138 -15.64 -2.31 -11.92
N ARG A 139 -14.56 -1.52 -11.84
CA ARG A 139 -14.47 -0.19 -12.49
C ARG A 139 -14.62 -0.29 -14.00
N ARG A 140 -14.08 -1.35 -14.61
CA ARG A 140 -14.14 -1.58 -16.06
C ARG A 140 -15.52 -1.99 -16.55
N TYR A 141 -16.29 -2.72 -15.73
CA TYR A 141 -17.66 -3.14 -16.05
C TYR A 141 -18.70 -2.03 -15.81
N HIS A 142 -18.47 -1.15 -14.83
CA HIS A 142 -19.43 -0.11 -14.45
C HIS A 142 -19.05 1.32 -14.91
N ASP A 143 -18.01 1.47 -15.74
CA ASP A 143 -17.49 2.75 -16.25
C ASP A 143 -17.34 3.84 -15.15
N ILE A 144 -16.94 3.41 -13.94
CA ILE A 144 -16.78 4.31 -12.81
C ILE A 144 -15.54 5.18 -13.08
N THR A 145 -15.76 6.46 -13.36
CA THR A 145 -14.68 7.43 -13.53
C THR A 145 -14.20 7.92 -12.16
N PRO A 146 -12.97 7.58 -11.71
CA PRO A 146 -12.45 8.06 -10.43
C PRO A 146 -12.27 9.57 -10.44
N MET A 147 -12.30 10.18 -9.25
CA MET A 147 -12.21 11.64 -9.12
C MET A 147 -10.83 12.14 -9.54
N LYS A 148 -10.81 13.21 -10.35
CA LYS A 148 -9.57 13.92 -10.67
C LYS A 148 -9.09 14.69 -9.43
N LEU A 149 -7.79 14.61 -9.14
CA LEU A 149 -7.17 15.36 -8.03
C LEU A 149 -7.46 16.86 -8.11
N SER A 150 -7.47 17.43 -9.32
CA SER A 150 -7.79 18.85 -9.55
C SER A 150 -9.22 19.25 -9.17
N THR A 151 -10.19 18.35 -9.29
CA THR A 151 -11.57 18.60 -8.86
C THR A 151 -11.67 18.61 -7.34
N LEU A 152 -11.01 17.66 -6.66
CA LEU A 152 -10.98 17.60 -5.20
C LEU A 152 -10.36 18.87 -4.61
N ILE A 153 -9.19 19.29 -5.12
CA ILE A 153 -8.49 20.50 -4.66
C ILE A 153 -9.37 21.75 -4.87
N LYS A 154 -10.08 21.84 -6.01
CA LYS A 154 -10.99 22.96 -6.28
C LYS A 154 -12.17 22.98 -5.30
N THR A 155 -12.77 21.84 -5.01
CA THR A 155 -13.89 21.74 -4.06
C THR A 155 -13.47 22.13 -2.65
N VAL A 156 -12.35 21.59 -2.16
CA VAL A 156 -11.80 21.94 -0.83
C VAL A 156 -11.44 23.42 -0.75
N ARG A 157 -10.77 23.96 -1.78
CA ARG A 157 -10.39 25.38 -1.83
C ARG A 157 -11.60 26.31 -1.89
N LYS A 158 -12.67 25.91 -2.60
CA LYS A 158 -13.93 26.68 -2.66
C LYS A 158 -14.63 26.70 -1.30
N ASN A 159 -14.68 25.55 -0.62
CA ASN A 159 -15.31 25.43 0.69
C ASN A 159 -14.60 26.28 1.76
N ARG A 160 -13.26 26.30 1.74
CA ARG A 160 -12.49 27.15 2.65
C ARG A 160 -12.75 28.65 2.44
N ARG A 161 -12.84 29.09 1.18
CA ARG A 161 -13.17 30.50 0.86
C ARG A 161 -14.57 30.91 1.34
N THR A 162 -15.53 29.99 1.35
CA THR A 162 -16.88 30.28 1.88
C THR A 162 -16.91 30.34 3.41
N GLU A 163 -16.04 29.60 4.10
CA GLU A 163 -15.87 29.71 5.56
C GLU A 163 -15.26 31.07 5.93
N ASP A 164 -14.25 31.54 5.18
CA ASP A 164 -13.62 32.87 5.39
C ASP A 164 -14.57 34.05 5.10
N ALA A 165 -15.64 33.85 4.31
CA ALA A 165 -16.60 34.89 3.94
C ALA A 165 -17.75 35.06 4.96
N TYR A 166 -17.83 34.17 5.94
CA TYR A 166 -18.84 34.20 7.01
C TYR A 166 -18.25 34.61 8.37
N VAL A 167 -16.95 34.91 8.41
CA VAL A 167 -16.21 35.40 9.59
C VAL A 167 -16.00 36.90 9.48
#